data_AF-A0A520HJ83-F1
#
_entry.id   AF-A0A520HJ83-F1
#
_cell.length_a   1.000
_cell.length_b   1.000
_cell.length_c   1.000
_cell.angle_alpha   90.00
_cell.angle_beta   90.00
_cell.angle_gamma   90.00
#
_symmetry.space_group_name_H-M   'P 1'
#
loop_
_entity.id
_entity.type
_entity.pdbx_description
1 polymer ?
#
loop_
_entity_poly.entity_id
_entity_poly.type
_entity_poly.pdbx_seq_one_letter_code
_entity_poly.pdbx_strand_id
1 'polypeptide(L)'
;MKIKLTYLILLVATICFNACKKDKESPTKIPVVKTGVATAVGLTAVTATGSIISDGNSPVVATGFVYSSNVALPTTADNKKELTDTDGDFNALIEGLSSGTTYHIRAYATNGIGTGYGEVIDYTTGNAGPVATNVTIEGTPEVSKTLTANYTYNDAEQNPEGATQFQWFVATSTSGTGEVAIVGATAKAFVIKEAQSGKFLRVSVTPKATAGTTDGSEVKSGYTGAVGSETVTFTYDNKTVTYGTIISTVTGKKWMDRNLGSTRPANSKSDYLAYGDYFQWGRLADGHQKVTRTGGGDADATGVTGMTSVSAPYETSGTDVPTTVKFIIEGSLLQDWRNPQAVVPTSSNLWQGVNGKNNPCPAGWRLPTAQEWVNETISNIETGFDKLRLTYTGARLGS
;
A
#
# COMPACT_ATOMS: atom_id res chain seq x y z
N MET A 1 117.55 19.87 -27.80
CA MET A 1 118.67 20.49 -27.07
C MET A 1 118.61 20.06 -25.61
N LYS A 2 119.64 19.31 -25.15
CA LYS A 2 120.13 19.09 -23.76
C LYS A 2 119.10 18.65 -22.68
N ILE A 3 119.04 17.36 -22.31
CA ILE A 3 119.87 16.59 -21.34
C ILE A 3 119.65 17.01 -19.86
N LYS A 4 119.14 16.07 -19.03
CA LYS A 4 119.69 15.51 -17.74
C LYS A 4 118.53 14.96 -16.86
N LEU A 5 118.38 13.66 -16.54
CA LEU A 5 119.24 12.73 -15.75
C LEU A 5 119.47 13.32 -14.33
N THR A 6 119.20 12.72 -13.15
CA THR A 6 119.14 11.33 -12.61
C THR A 6 118.59 11.49 -11.16
N TYR A 7 117.84 10.58 -10.53
CA TYR A 7 118.25 9.50 -9.58
C TYR A 7 116.93 8.88 -9.04
N LEU A 8 116.60 7.60 -9.22
CA LEU A 8 117.07 6.38 -8.53
C LEU A 8 116.99 6.45 -7.00
N ILE A 9 116.00 5.78 -6.40
CA ILE A 9 116.16 4.74 -5.36
C ILE A 9 114.83 4.00 -5.13
N LEU A 10 114.99 2.68 -5.09
CA LEU A 10 114.03 1.59 -4.88
C LEU A 10 113.55 1.54 -3.42
N LEU A 11 112.23 1.48 -3.17
CA LEU A 11 111.71 0.81 -1.97
C LEU A 11 110.27 0.29 -2.18
N VAL A 12 110.20 -1.04 -2.33
CA VAL A 12 109.18 -2.00 -1.90
C VAL A 12 107.74 -1.50 -1.73
N ALA A 13 106.87 -2.06 -2.57
CA ALA A 13 105.43 -1.96 -2.49
C ALA A 13 104.89 -2.58 -1.19
N THR A 14 104.24 -1.76 -0.37
CA THR A 14 103.22 -2.19 0.59
C THR A 14 101.96 -1.41 0.28
N ILE A 15 101.12 -2.00 -0.57
CA ILE A 15 99.78 -1.51 -0.87
C ILE A 15 98.92 -1.78 0.36
N CYS A 16 98.84 -0.81 1.26
CA CYS A 16 97.79 -0.76 2.26
C CYS A 16 96.54 -0.18 1.58
N PHE A 17 95.71 -1.05 0.99
CA PHE A 17 94.29 -0.74 0.80
C PHE A 17 93.63 -0.70 2.18
N ASN A 18 93.81 0.39 2.92
CA ASN A 18 92.83 0.74 3.94
C ASN A 18 91.68 1.43 3.21
N ALA A 19 90.67 0.61 2.90
CA ALA A 19 89.32 1.08 2.64
C ALA A 19 88.94 2.04 3.76
N CYS A 20 88.92 3.34 3.47
CA CYS A 20 88.32 4.32 4.36
C CYS A 20 86.83 4.03 4.38
N LYS A 21 86.34 3.50 5.50
CA LYS A 21 84.92 3.17 5.77
C LYS A 21 84.03 4.30 5.27
N LYS A 22 83.10 3.98 4.37
CA LYS A 22 82.06 4.89 3.92
C LYS A 22 80.84 4.74 4.82
N ASP A 23 80.97 4.91 6.14
CA ASP A 23 79.81 4.81 7.02
C ASP A 23 79.73 6.04 7.93
N LYS A 24 79.14 7.10 7.39
CA LYS A 24 78.19 7.91 8.17
C LYS A 24 76.82 7.59 7.59
N GLU A 25 76.17 6.55 8.09
CA GLU A 25 74.73 6.44 7.92
C GLU A 25 74.11 7.73 8.45
N SER A 26 73.33 8.42 7.60
CA SER A 26 72.58 9.61 7.99
C SER A 26 71.65 9.25 9.14
N PRO A 27 71.25 10.21 10.00
CA PRO A 27 70.31 9.93 11.07
C PRO A 27 69.05 9.28 10.49
N THR A 28 68.76 8.08 10.99
CA THR A 28 67.56 7.31 10.65
C THR A 28 66.34 8.03 11.21
N LYS A 29 65.39 8.36 10.34
CA LYS A 29 64.13 9.04 10.68
C LYS A 29 62.98 8.03 10.62
N ILE A 30 61.84 8.39 11.19
CA ILE A 30 60.59 7.66 10.90
C ILE A 30 60.23 7.81 9.41
N PRO A 31 59.46 6.89 8.83
CA PRO A 31 59.03 6.99 7.44
C PRO A 31 58.18 8.24 7.16
N VAL A 32 58.20 8.72 5.91
CA VAL A 32 57.27 9.74 5.41
C VAL A 32 56.29 9.06 4.47
N VAL A 33 55.01 9.17 4.77
CA VAL A 33 53.92 8.44 4.09
C VAL A 33 52.91 9.44 3.56
N LYS A 34 52.30 9.14 2.41
CA LYS A 34 51.17 9.88 1.87
C LYS A 34 49.94 8.97 1.87
N THR A 35 48.83 9.46 2.41
CA THR A 35 47.52 8.82 2.24
C THR A 35 46.96 9.24 0.89
N GLY A 36 46.57 8.28 0.07
CA GLY A 36 45.93 8.49 -1.22
C GLY A 36 44.42 8.63 -1.08
N VAL A 37 43.69 8.17 -2.10
CA VAL A 37 42.22 8.20 -2.13
C VAL A 37 41.60 6.94 -1.53
N ALA A 38 40.34 7.07 -1.12
CA ALA A 38 39.47 5.99 -0.69
C ALA A 38 38.34 5.83 -1.73
N THR A 39 38.18 4.62 -2.29
CA THR A 39 37.16 4.31 -3.31
C THR A 39 36.17 3.27 -2.78
N ALA A 40 34.88 3.56 -2.90
CA ALA A 40 33.82 2.73 -2.33
C ALA A 40 33.78 1.31 -2.92
N VAL A 41 33.58 0.32 -2.04
CA VAL A 41 33.31 -1.08 -2.39
C VAL A 41 32.08 -1.53 -1.61
N GLY A 42 30.90 -1.37 -2.21
CA GLY A 42 29.64 -1.60 -1.50
C GLY A 42 29.40 -0.58 -0.37
N LEU A 43 28.62 -0.97 0.64
CA LEU A 43 28.23 -0.10 1.76
C LEU A 43 29.12 -0.27 3.01
N THR A 44 29.94 -1.32 3.06
CA THR A 44 30.67 -1.74 4.27
C THR A 44 32.16 -1.97 4.02
N ALA A 45 32.67 -1.55 2.86
CA ALA A 45 34.09 -1.65 2.54
C ALA A 45 34.58 -0.51 1.66
N VAL A 46 35.90 -0.32 1.65
CA VAL A 46 36.58 0.71 0.86
C VAL A 46 37.98 0.24 0.46
N THR A 47 38.41 0.59 -0.75
CA THR A 47 39.82 0.44 -1.14
C THR A 47 40.54 1.75 -0.88
N ALA A 48 41.49 1.74 0.04
CA ALA A 48 42.36 2.87 0.34
C ALA A 48 43.72 2.71 -0.36
N THR A 49 44.31 3.81 -0.80
CA THR A 49 45.63 3.86 -1.46
C THR A 49 46.60 4.68 -0.63
N GLY A 50 47.90 4.39 -0.71
CA GLY A 50 48.94 5.07 0.03
C GLY A 50 50.31 4.90 -0.62
N SER A 51 51.26 5.75 -0.25
CA SER A 51 52.60 5.75 -0.84
C SER A 51 53.66 6.03 0.23
N ILE A 52 54.77 5.31 0.19
CA ILE A 52 55.97 5.65 0.97
C ILE A 52 56.76 6.71 0.19
N ILE A 53 56.87 7.92 0.74
CA ILE A 53 57.63 9.02 0.14
C ILE A 53 59.11 8.93 0.53
N SER A 54 59.40 8.43 1.73
CA SER A 54 60.75 8.14 2.21
C SER A 54 60.71 7.10 3.32
N ASP A 55 61.65 6.16 3.30
CA ASP A 55 61.89 5.16 4.35
C ASP A 55 62.64 5.72 5.57
N GLY A 56 63.09 6.98 5.51
CA GLY A 56 63.88 7.61 6.55
C GLY A 56 65.29 7.01 6.71
N ASN A 57 65.83 6.37 5.67
CA ASN A 57 67.10 5.63 5.69
C ASN A 57 67.12 4.43 6.67
N SER A 58 65.96 3.85 7.00
CA SER A 58 65.87 2.60 7.75
C SER A 58 64.84 1.69 7.05
N PRO A 59 65.11 0.39 6.89
CA PRO A 59 64.18 -0.52 6.23
C PRO A 59 62.79 -0.47 6.85
N VAL A 60 61.76 -0.30 6.01
CA VAL A 60 60.35 -0.39 6.41
C VAL A 60 60.03 -1.86 6.66
N VAL A 61 59.42 -2.14 7.82
CA VAL A 61 59.08 -3.48 8.29
C VAL A 61 57.58 -3.76 8.32
N ALA A 62 56.76 -2.72 8.23
CA ALA A 62 55.30 -2.85 8.11
C ALA A 62 54.71 -1.61 7.44
N THR A 63 53.66 -1.81 6.66
CA THR A 63 52.83 -0.75 6.09
C THR A 63 51.35 -1.07 6.28
N GLY A 64 50.49 -0.11 5.99
CA GLY A 64 49.06 -0.35 5.98
C GLY A 64 48.25 0.91 6.16
N PHE A 65 47.01 0.72 6.63
CA PHE A 65 46.07 1.80 6.93
C PHE A 65 45.57 1.68 8.35
N VAL A 66 45.51 2.79 9.06
CA VAL A 66 44.83 2.92 10.35
C VAL A 66 43.54 3.70 10.14
N TYR A 67 42.48 3.30 10.84
CA TYR A 67 41.17 3.90 10.65
C TYR A 67 40.34 3.92 11.94
N SER A 68 39.49 4.93 12.08
CA SER A 68 38.59 5.06 13.22
C SER A 68 37.38 5.91 12.87
N SER A 69 36.21 5.57 13.42
CA SER A 69 35.00 6.41 13.32
C SER A 69 34.90 7.45 14.43
N ASN A 70 35.76 7.36 15.46
CA ASN A 70 35.64 8.17 16.67
C ASN A 70 36.93 8.94 17.02
N VAL A 71 38.06 8.60 16.38
CA VAL A 71 39.37 9.22 16.61
C VAL A 71 39.80 9.94 15.33
N ALA A 72 39.92 11.26 15.39
CA ALA A 72 40.21 12.11 14.23
C ALA A 72 41.60 11.87 13.60
N LEU A 73 42.56 11.40 14.39
CA LEU A 73 43.92 11.08 13.93
C LEU A 73 44.28 9.67 14.37
N PRO A 74 43.76 8.62 13.71
CA PRO A 74 44.01 7.25 14.11
C PRO A 74 45.50 6.91 14.02
N THR A 75 45.90 5.96 14.85
CA THR A 75 47.26 5.44 14.98
C THR A 75 47.22 3.91 14.93
N THR A 76 48.38 3.26 15.00
CA THR A 76 48.46 1.78 15.04
C THR A 76 47.88 1.16 16.31
N ALA A 77 47.42 1.97 17.28
CA ALA A 77 46.68 1.52 18.45
C ALA A 77 45.15 1.41 18.19
N ASP A 78 44.66 2.00 17.10
CA ASP A 78 43.27 1.93 16.65
C ASP A 78 43.06 0.71 15.72
N ASN A 79 41.97 0.69 14.94
CA ASN A 79 41.80 -0.34 13.92
C ASN A 79 42.86 -0.16 12.83
N LYS A 80 43.44 -1.27 12.38
CA LYS A 80 44.45 -1.27 11.31
C LYS A 80 44.27 -2.40 10.32
N LYS A 81 44.58 -2.12 9.06
CA LYS A 81 44.77 -3.07 7.97
C LYS A 81 46.25 -3.08 7.61
N GLU A 82 46.96 -4.07 8.12
CA GLU A 82 48.40 -4.24 7.88
C GLU A 82 48.66 -4.95 6.54
N LEU A 83 49.74 -4.57 5.88
CA LEU A 83 50.22 -5.07 4.60
C LEU A 83 51.67 -5.53 4.71
N THR A 84 52.12 -6.30 3.72
CA THR A 84 53.49 -6.80 3.63
C THR A 84 54.38 -5.99 2.70
N ASP A 85 53.82 -5.00 2.00
CA ASP A 85 54.56 -4.10 1.11
C ASP A 85 55.54 -3.25 1.93
N THR A 86 56.78 -3.15 1.46
CA THR A 86 57.86 -2.44 2.17
C THR A 86 58.46 -1.28 1.38
N ASP A 87 57.95 -1.00 0.18
CA ASP A 87 58.37 0.12 -0.67
C ASP A 87 57.24 0.58 -1.62
N GLY A 88 57.32 1.82 -2.09
CA GLY A 88 56.47 2.36 -3.15
C GLY A 88 55.00 2.61 -2.78
N ASP A 89 54.13 2.44 -3.79
CA ASP A 89 52.68 2.60 -3.69
C ASP A 89 52.03 1.29 -3.23
N PHE A 90 51.07 1.39 -2.31
CA PHE A 90 50.31 0.26 -1.78
C PHE A 90 48.82 0.60 -1.68
N ASN A 91 47.99 -0.44 -1.64
CA ASN A 91 46.55 -0.30 -1.46
C ASN A 91 45.99 -1.46 -0.65
N ALA A 92 44.87 -1.24 0.02
CA ALA A 92 44.19 -2.28 0.79
C ALA A 92 42.68 -2.14 0.71
N LEU A 93 41.99 -3.29 0.66
CA LEU A 93 40.57 -3.37 0.98
C LEU A 93 40.40 -3.38 2.51
N ILE A 94 39.70 -2.37 3.02
CA ILE A 94 39.25 -2.28 4.41
C ILE A 94 37.78 -2.71 4.43
N GLU A 95 37.47 -3.79 5.14
CA GLU A 95 36.14 -4.42 5.19
C GLU A 95 35.54 -4.34 6.59
N GLY A 96 34.25 -4.66 6.71
CA GLY A 96 33.55 -4.70 8.00
C GLY A 96 33.25 -3.31 8.58
N LEU A 97 33.21 -2.29 7.73
CA LEU A 97 32.78 -0.96 8.10
C LEU A 97 31.26 -0.92 8.27
N SER A 98 30.77 -0.09 9.20
CA SER A 98 29.34 0.20 9.30
C SER A 98 28.92 1.11 8.15
N SER A 99 27.73 0.88 7.57
CA SER A 99 27.13 1.77 6.57
C SER A 99 26.74 3.13 7.19
N GLY A 100 26.63 4.16 6.35
CA GLY A 100 26.30 5.53 6.76
C GLY A 100 27.26 6.16 7.78
N THR A 101 28.47 5.62 7.95
CA THR A 101 29.42 5.98 9.00
C THR A 101 30.65 6.65 8.39
N THR A 102 31.08 7.77 8.98
CA THR A 102 32.33 8.44 8.61
C THR A 102 33.52 7.80 9.34
N TYR A 103 34.55 7.47 8.57
CA TYR A 103 35.83 6.97 9.06
C TYR A 103 36.94 7.95 8.69
N HIS A 104 37.80 8.23 9.66
CA HIS A 104 39.10 8.87 9.47
C HIS A 104 40.10 7.78 9.09
N ILE A 105 40.80 7.91 7.96
CA ILE A 105 41.74 6.90 7.43
C ILE A 105 43.10 7.55 7.22
N ARG A 106 44.16 6.86 7.62
CA ARG A 106 45.56 7.27 7.37
C ARG A 106 46.40 6.10 6.92
N ALA A 107 47.20 6.29 5.90
CA ALA A 107 48.28 5.36 5.56
C ALA A 107 49.40 5.45 6.62
N TYR A 108 50.05 4.33 6.94
CA TYR A 108 51.20 4.30 7.84
C TYR A 108 52.33 3.40 7.31
N ALA A 109 53.54 3.66 7.78
CA ALA A 109 54.69 2.81 7.59
C ALA A 109 55.55 2.83 8.86
N THR A 110 56.08 1.68 9.24
CA THR A 110 56.93 1.49 10.42
C THR A 110 58.31 1.01 10.00
N ASN A 111 59.36 1.65 10.52
CA ASN A 111 60.74 1.19 10.42
C ASN A 111 61.34 0.98 11.81
N GLY A 112 62.65 0.72 11.89
CA GLY A 112 63.35 0.52 13.17
C GLY A 112 63.35 1.71 14.13
N ILE A 113 62.92 2.91 13.69
CA ILE A 113 62.86 4.14 14.49
C ILE A 113 61.46 4.43 15.00
N GLY A 114 60.44 4.10 14.22
CA GLY A 114 59.05 4.30 14.61
C GLY A 114 58.09 4.32 13.43
N THR A 115 56.88 4.80 13.70
CA THR A 115 55.79 4.83 12.73
C THR A 115 55.57 6.23 12.17
N GLY A 116 55.70 6.35 10.86
CA GLY A 116 55.25 7.50 10.08
C GLY A 116 53.80 7.34 9.66
N TYR A 117 53.06 8.45 9.64
CA TYR A 117 51.66 8.48 9.23
C TYR A 117 51.45 9.54 8.17
N GLY A 118 50.62 9.22 7.17
CA GLY A 118 50.15 10.19 6.20
C GLY A 118 49.10 11.15 6.74
N GLU A 119 48.68 12.05 5.86
CA GLU A 119 47.52 12.93 6.05
C GLU A 119 46.26 12.12 6.32
N VAL A 120 45.33 12.67 7.10
CA VAL A 120 44.02 12.05 7.32
C VAL A 120 43.11 12.37 6.15
N ILE A 121 42.38 11.36 5.69
CA ILE A 121 41.23 11.53 4.81
C ILE A 121 39.97 11.09 5.55
N ASP A 122 38.87 11.78 5.28
CA ASP A 122 37.54 11.39 5.76
C ASP A 122 36.82 10.64 4.65
N TYR A 123 36.29 9.46 4.98
CA TYR A 123 35.51 8.66 4.08
C TYR A 123 34.20 8.24 4.75
N THR A 124 33.07 8.60 4.16
CA THR A 124 31.75 8.19 4.62
C THR A 124 31.26 7.02 3.79
N THR A 125 30.94 5.90 4.44
CA THR A 125 30.34 4.75 3.78
C THR A 125 28.94 5.08 3.25
N GLY A 126 28.51 4.37 2.19
CA GLY A 126 27.16 4.55 1.65
C GLY A 126 26.09 4.18 2.67
N ASN A 127 24.89 4.77 2.53
CA ASN A 127 23.76 4.50 3.40
C ASN A 127 22.96 3.28 2.89
N ALA A 128 22.60 2.36 3.80
CA ALA A 128 21.72 1.25 3.47
C ALA A 128 20.30 1.76 3.18
N GLY A 129 19.57 1.06 2.31
CA GLY A 129 18.15 1.34 2.15
C GLY A 129 17.37 0.74 3.33
N PRO A 130 16.28 1.38 3.78
CA PRO A 130 15.45 0.83 4.84
C PRO A 130 14.74 -0.46 4.37
N VAL A 131 14.23 -1.22 5.33
CA VAL A 131 13.56 -2.49 5.12
C VAL A 131 12.12 -2.40 5.63
N ALA A 132 11.18 -2.88 4.81
CA ALA A 132 9.78 -3.06 5.17
C ALA A 132 9.52 -4.53 5.51
N THR A 133 8.87 -4.79 6.63
CA THR A 133 8.45 -6.14 7.03
C THR A 133 6.99 -6.13 7.46
N ASN A 134 6.38 -7.32 7.62
CA ASN A 134 4.99 -7.47 8.07
C ASN A 134 3.98 -6.69 7.21
N VAL A 135 4.21 -6.64 5.89
CA VAL A 135 3.32 -5.92 4.96
C VAL A 135 1.96 -6.63 4.91
N THR A 136 0.94 -5.96 5.45
CA THR A 136 -0.43 -6.48 5.60
C THR A 136 -1.45 -5.45 5.14
N ILE A 137 -2.68 -5.90 4.91
CA ILE A 137 -3.81 -5.06 4.54
C ILE A 137 -4.85 -5.15 5.66
N GLU A 138 -5.28 -3.99 6.13
CA GLU A 138 -6.39 -3.84 7.06
C GLU A 138 -7.65 -3.33 6.33
N GLY A 139 -8.81 -3.76 6.79
CA GLY A 139 -10.12 -3.42 6.23
C GLY A 139 -10.83 -4.60 5.59
N THR A 140 -12.10 -4.41 5.26
CA THR A 140 -12.93 -5.41 4.59
C THR A 140 -12.82 -5.22 3.08
N PRO A 141 -12.47 -6.26 2.29
CA PRO A 141 -12.42 -6.18 0.83
C PRO A 141 -13.84 -6.14 0.26
N GLU A 142 -14.45 -4.96 0.24
CA GLU A 142 -15.81 -4.71 -0.27
C GLU A 142 -15.81 -3.37 -1.02
N VAL A 143 -16.55 -3.27 -2.13
CA VAL A 143 -16.64 -2.03 -2.90
C VAL A 143 -17.11 -0.86 -2.01
N SER A 144 -16.54 0.33 -2.28
CA SER A 144 -16.75 1.56 -1.52
C SER A 144 -16.17 1.57 -0.10
N LYS A 145 -15.55 0.48 0.37
CA LYS A 145 -14.75 0.47 1.60
C LYS A 145 -13.30 0.86 1.33
N THR A 146 -12.62 1.28 2.39
CA THR A 146 -11.19 1.62 2.35
C THR A 146 -10.37 0.47 2.88
N LEU A 147 -9.32 0.09 2.14
CA LEU A 147 -8.24 -0.76 2.63
C LEU A 147 -7.05 0.12 3.00
N THR A 148 -6.33 -0.26 4.05
CA THR A 148 -5.15 0.45 4.53
C THR A 148 -3.95 -0.49 4.59
N ALA A 149 -2.83 -0.08 4.00
CA ALA A 149 -1.58 -0.82 4.09
C ALA A 149 -0.91 -0.61 5.46
N ASN A 150 -0.48 -1.69 6.09
CA ASN A 150 0.29 -1.68 7.33
C ASN A 150 1.62 -2.43 7.12
N TYR A 151 2.69 -1.98 7.77
CA TYR A 151 4.02 -2.58 7.71
C TYR A 151 4.88 -2.08 8.88
N THR A 152 6.01 -2.73 9.10
CA THR A 152 7.06 -2.32 10.04
C THR A 152 8.24 -1.78 9.25
N TYR A 153 8.63 -0.54 9.53
CA TYR A 153 9.83 0.12 8.99
C TYR A 153 11.04 -0.15 9.88
N ASN A 154 12.19 -0.45 9.26
CA ASN A 154 13.47 -0.58 9.95
C ASN A 154 14.61 -0.02 9.10
N ASP A 155 15.54 0.69 9.70
CA ASP A 155 16.71 1.29 9.03
C ASP A 155 17.97 0.96 9.84
N ALA A 156 19.07 0.58 9.20
CA ALA A 156 20.28 0.14 9.90
C ALA A 156 20.96 1.30 10.63
N GLU A 157 20.87 2.49 10.06
CA GLU A 157 21.40 3.75 10.56
C GLU A 157 20.39 4.50 11.43
N GLN A 158 19.23 3.90 11.71
CA GLN A 158 18.14 4.47 12.51
C GLN A 158 17.59 5.79 11.96
N ASN A 159 17.66 6.00 10.64
CA ASN A 159 17.05 7.16 10.01
C ASN A 159 15.53 7.08 10.12
N PRO A 160 14.85 8.19 10.52
CA PRO A 160 13.39 8.24 10.52
C PRO A 160 12.79 7.94 9.15
N GLU A 161 11.60 7.35 9.15
CA GLU A 161 10.85 7.09 7.93
C GLU A 161 10.50 8.38 7.18
N GLY A 162 10.75 8.36 5.87
CA GLY A 162 10.45 9.41 4.92
C GLY A 162 9.24 9.07 4.04
N ALA A 163 9.30 9.48 2.77
CA ALA A 163 8.21 9.28 1.81
C ALA A 163 8.19 7.85 1.25
N THR A 164 7.80 6.88 2.09
CA THR A 164 7.58 5.48 1.70
C THR A 164 6.53 5.42 0.57
N GLN A 165 6.83 4.64 -0.45
CA GLN A 165 6.02 4.54 -1.65
C GLN A 165 5.10 3.31 -1.57
N PHE A 166 3.88 3.46 -2.08
CA PHE A 166 2.88 2.39 -2.15
C PHE A 166 2.43 2.19 -3.60
N GLN A 167 2.02 0.98 -3.93
CA GLN A 167 1.28 0.70 -5.16
C GLN A 167 0.29 -0.44 -4.90
N TRP A 168 -0.98 -0.22 -5.23
CA TRP A 168 -2.00 -1.27 -5.16
C TRP A 168 -2.11 -2.05 -6.46
N PHE A 169 -2.36 -3.35 -6.33
CA PHE A 169 -2.47 -4.30 -7.44
C PHE A 169 -3.79 -5.03 -7.37
N VAL A 170 -4.26 -5.46 -8.54
CA VAL A 170 -5.44 -6.32 -8.68
C VAL A 170 -5.05 -7.59 -9.43
N ALA A 171 -5.58 -8.73 -9.00
CA ALA A 171 -5.41 -10.03 -9.62
C ALA A 171 -6.74 -10.75 -9.79
N THR A 172 -6.76 -11.81 -10.59
CA THR A 172 -7.95 -12.63 -10.87
C THR A 172 -8.03 -13.90 -10.04
N SER A 173 -7.06 -14.16 -9.16
CA SER A 173 -7.05 -15.31 -8.26
C SER A 173 -6.33 -15.00 -6.94
N THR A 174 -6.50 -15.87 -5.95
CA THR A 174 -5.78 -15.84 -4.66
C THR A 174 -4.26 -16.07 -4.80
N SER A 175 -3.82 -16.66 -5.91
CA SER A 175 -2.40 -16.90 -6.23
C SER A 175 -1.74 -15.77 -7.02
N GLY A 176 -2.51 -14.75 -7.43
CA GLY A 176 -1.98 -13.61 -8.17
C GLY A 176 -1.94 -13.75 -9.68
N THR A 177 -2.71 -14.67 -10.26
CA THR A 177 -2.83 -14.77 -11.71
C THR A 177 -3.36 -13.46 -12.30
N GLY A 178 -2.72 -12.98 -13.36
CA GLY A 178 -3.15 -11.76 -14.05
C GLY A 178 -2.97 -10.49 -13.22
N GLU A 179 -2.01 -10.46 -12.30
CA GLU A 179 -1.71 -9.25 -11.55
C GLU A 179 -1.41 -8.06 -12.47
N VAL A 180 -2.08 -6.95 -12.21
CA VAL A 180 -1.79 -5.65 -12.81
C VAL A 180 -1.84 -4.55 -11.75
N ALA A 181 -1.00 -3.53 -11.93
CA ALA A 181 -1.03 -2.34 -11.08
C ALA A 181 -2.33 -1.55 -11.32
N ILE A 182 -2.97 -1.10 -10.25
CA ILE A 182 -4.11 -0.20 -10.33
C ILE A 182 -3.57 1.22 -10.54
N VAL A 183 -3.81 1.78 -11.73
CA VAL A 183 -3.28 3.10 -12.12
C VAL A 183 -3.69 4.18 -11.11
N GLY A 184 -2.69 4.90 -10.60
CA GLY A 184 -2.87 6.01 -9.65
C GLY A 184 -3.13 5.59 -8.19
N ALA A 185 -3.21 4.28 -7.90
CA ALA A 185 -3.40 3.80 -6.53
C ALA A 185 -2.05 3.71 -5.79
N THR A 186 -1.46 4.87 -5.50
CA THR A 186 -0.12 4.99 -4.89
C THR A 186 -0.12 5.50 -3.45
N ALA A 187 -1.29 5.59 -2.84
CA ALA A 187 -1.45 6.00 -1.45
C ALA A 187 -1.45 4.80 -0.49
N LYS A 188 -1.13 5.04 0.78
CA LYS A 188 -1.22 4.04 1.86
C LYS A 188 -2.63 3.47 2.02
N ALA A 189 -3.65 4.27 1.75
CA ALA A 189 -5.05 3.87 1.76
C ALA A 189 -5.62 3.78 0.33
N PHE A 190 -6.49 2.81 0.08
CA PHE A 190 -7.16 2.60 -1.20
C PHE A 190 -8.66 2.40 -1.01
N VAL A 191 -9.46 3.25 -1.65
CA VAL A 191 -10.92 3.09 -1.73
C VAL A 191 -11.25 2.15 -2.88
N ILE A 192 -11.87 1.02 -2.56
CA ILE A 192 -12.23 -0.02 -3.54
C ILE A 192 -13.33 0.50 -4.47
N LYS A 193 -13.16 0.30 -5.78
CA LYS A 193 -14.16 0.65 -6.79
C LYS A 193 -14.83 -0.61 -7.34
N GLU A 194 -15.98 -0.43 -8.02
CA GLU A 194 -16.72 -1.53 -8.65
C GLU A 194 -15.88 -2.40 -9.60
N ALA A 195 -14.91 -1.81 -10.29
CA ALA A 195 -14.01 -2.56 -11.17
C ALA A 195 -13.18 -3.65 -10.45
N GLN A 196 -13.03 -3.54 -9.12
CA GLN A 196 -12.37 -4.53 -8.29
C GLN A 196 -13.33 -5.60 -7.74
N SER A 197 -14.65 -5.49 -7.92
CA SER A 197 -15.61 -6.50 -7.46
C SER A 197 -15.28 -7.89 -8.03
N GLY A 198 -15.25 -8.90 -7.14
CA GLY A 198 -14.84 -10.27 -7.45
C GLY A 198 -13.35 -10.46 -7.74
N LYS A 199 -12.51 -9.44 -7.58
CA LYS A 199 -11.05 -9.51 -7.76
C LYS A 199 -10.32 -9.63 -6.42
N PHE A 200 -9.00 -9.82 -6.48
CA PHE A 200 -8.13 -9.95 -5.30
C PHE A 200 -7.13 -8.80 -5.31
N LEU A 201 -6.97 -8.13 -4.17
CA LEU A 201 -6.11 -6.95 -4.06
C LEU A 201 -4.86 -7.26 -3.25
N ARG A 202 -3.76 -6.58 -3.56
CA ARG A 202 -2.59 -6.51 -2.68
C ARG A 202 -1.91 -5.15 -2.79
N VAL A 203 -0.99 -4.87 -1.88
CA VAL A 203 -0.21 -3.62 -1.89
C VAL A 203 1.28 -3.94 -1.87
N SER A 204 2.08 -3.16 -2.59
CA SER A 204 3.53 -3.12 -2.42
C SER A 204 3.94 -1.90 -1.61
N VAL A 205 5.04 -2.05 -0.87
CA VAL A 205 5.65 -1.02 -0.03
C VAL A 205 7.13 -0.96 -0.40
N THR A 206 7.59 0.23 -0.78
CA THR A 206 9.01 0.53 -0.99
C THR A 206 9.39 1.57 0.05
N PRO A 207 9.98 1.16 1.19
CA PRO A 207 10.25 2.05 2.30
C PRO A 207 11.32 3.07 1.91
N LYS A 208 11.22 4.26 2.49
CA LYS A 208 12.18 5.33 2.26
C LYS A 208 12.55 5.99 3.56
N ALA A 209 13.84 6.25 3.76
CA ALA A 209 14.35 7.00 4.88
C ALA A 209 14.34 8.50 4.58
N THR A 210 14.30 9.33 5.62
CA THR A 210 14.46 10.79 5.49
C THR A 210 15.87 11.21 5.06
N ALA A 211 16.86 10.34 5.25
CA ALA A 211 18.26 10.53 4.87
C ALA A 211 18.79 9.30 4.11
N GLY A 212 19.85 9.50 3.33
CA GLY A 212 20.37 8.48 2.41
C GLY A 212 19.80 8.58 1.00
N THR A 213 20.49 7.98 0.04
CA THR A 213 20.11 7.99 -1.38
C THR A 213 19.47 6.68 -1.84
N THR A 214 19.60 5.62 -1.04
CA THR A 214 19.13 4.28 -1.38
C THR A 214 17.72 4.08 -0.84
N ASP A 215 16.73 3.96 -1.72
CA ASP A 215 15.40 3.51 -1.32
C ASP A 215 15.47 2.01 -0.94
N GLY A 216 14.54 1.56 -0.08
CA GLY A 216 14.45 0.15 0.26
C GLY A 216 13.94 -0.72 -0.88
N SER A 217 14.07 -2.03 -0.72
CA SER A 217 13.51 -2.99 -1.67
C SER A 217 11.98 -3.05 -1.58
N GLU A 218 11.30 -3.23 -2.72
CA GLU A 218 9.85 -3.44 -2.76
C GLU A 218 9.47 -4.74 -2.03
N VAL A 219 8.48 -4.65 -1.14
CA VAL A 219 7.88 -5.80 -0.45
C VAL A 219 6.37 -5.79 -0.67
N LYS A 220 5.81 -6.93 -1.08
CA LYS A 220 4.37 -7.08 -1.35
C LYS A 220 3.66 -7.80 -0.21
N SER A 221 2.43 -7.37 0.09
CA SER A 221 1.53 -8.10 0.98
C SER A 221 1.06 -9.42 0.35
N GLY A 222 0.43 -10.27 1.17
CA GLY A 222 -0.49 -11.28 0.66
C GLY A 222 -1.72 -10.65 -0.02
N TYR A 223 -2.45 -11.44 -0.79
CA TYR A 223 -3.71 -11.01 -1.38
C TYR A 223 -4.84 -10.97 -0.35
N THR A 224 -5.79 -10.05 -0.53
CA THR A 224 -7.09 -10.09 0.16
C THR A 224 -7.88 -11.33 -0.24
N GLY A 225 -9.01 -11.58 0.45
CA GLY A 225 -10.10 -12.36 -0.13
C GLY A 225 -10.69 -11.69 -1.38
N ALA A 226 -11.58 -12.38 -2.09
CA ALA A 226 -12.30 -11.78 -3.21
C ALA A 226 -13.09 -10.57 -2.72
N VAL A 227 -12.98 -9.46 -3.44
CA VAL A 227 -13.70 -8.22 -3.12
C VAL A 227 -15.20 -8.47 -3.28
N GLY A 228 -15.95 -8.27 -2.20
CA GLY A 228 -17.41 -8.33 -2.22
C GLY A 228 -18.03 -7.11 -2.93
N SER A 229 -19.25 -7.27 -3.43
CA SER A 229 -20.06 -6.17 -3.94
C SER A 229 -20.44 -5.19 -2.83
N GLU A 230 -20.72 -3.93 -3.17
CA GLU A 230 -21.15 -2.95 -2.19
C GLU A 230 -22.50 -3.36 -1.54
N THR A 231 -22.56 -3.28 -0.20
CA THR A 231 -23.76 -3.59 0.59
C THR A 231 -24.32 -2.40 1.36
N VAL A 232 -25.61 -2.49 1.70
CA VAL A 232 -26.31 -1.57 2.61
C VAL A 232 -26.94 -2.36 3.76
N THR A 233 -26.68 -1.93 5.00
CA THR A 233 -27.25 -2.52 6.21
C THR A 233 -28.25 -1.57 6.84
N PHE A 234 -29.45 -2.06 7.14
CA PHE A 234 -30.54 -1.27 7.72
C PHE A 234 -31.48 -2.13 8.55
N THR A 235 -32.39 -1.48 9.28
CA THR A 235 -33.44 -2.16 10.04
C THR A 235 -34.69 -2.29 9.17
N TYR A 236 -35.19 -3.52 9.03
CA TYR A 236 -36.44 -3.85 8.36
C TYR A 236 -37.23 -4.84 9.22
N ASP A 237 -38.50 -4.56 9.49
CA ASP A 237 -39.35 -5.38 10.37
C ASP A 237 -38.70 -5.71 11.72
N ASN A 238 -38.10 -4.69 12.36
CA ASN A 238 -37.36 -4.80 13.61
C ASN A 238 -36.15 -5.76 13.58
N LYS A 239 -35.65 -6.11 12.38
CA LYS A 239 -34.47 -6.95 12.18
C LYS A 239 -33.41 -6.20 11.39
N THR A 240 -32.14 -6.41 11.74
CA THR A 240 -31.03 -5.95 10.92
C THR A 240 -30.94 -6.80 9.66
N VAL A 241 -30.99 -6.17 8.50
CA VAL A 241 -30.84 -6.82 7.19
C VAL A 241 -29.71 -6.15 6.41
N THR A 242 -29.00 -6.94 5.59
CA THR A 242 -27.93 -6.46 4.72
C THR A 242 -28.27 -6.85 3.28
N TYR A 243 -28.47 -5.84 2.44
CA TYR A 243 -28.75 -6.01 1.01
C TYR A 243 -27.51 -5.66 0.21
N GLY A 244 -27.31 -6.31 -0.94
CA GLY A 244 -26.34 -5.84 -1.91
C GLY A 244 -26.88 -4.62 -2.64
N THR A 245 -26.01 -3.98 -3.41
CA THR A 245 -26.40 -2.87 -4.28
C THR A 245 -26.00 -3.15 -5.72
N ILE A 246 -26.76 -2.55 -6.64
CA ILE A 246 -26.49 -2.56 -8.08
C ILE A 246 -26.22 -1.11 -8.48
N ILE A 247 -25.04 -0.86 -9.06
CA ILE A 247 -24.74 0.43 -9.68
C ILE A 247 -25.13 0.36 -11.15
N SER A 248 -26.07 1.20 -11.55
CA SER A 248 -26.50 1.29 -12.94
C SER A 248 -25.34 1.71 -13.83
N THR A 249 -25.07 0.90 -14.87
CA THR A 249 -24.11 1.25 -15.91
C THR A 249 -24.60 2.36 -16.83
N VAL A 250 -25.89 2.70 -16.77
CA VAL A 250 -26.52 3.75 -17.58
C VAL A 250 -26.48 5.10 -16.86
N THR A 251 -26.91 5.13 -15.60
CA THR A 251 -27.10 6.39 -14.86
C THR A 251 -26.05 6.61 -13.76
N GLY A 252 -25.29 5.59 -13.39
CA GLY A 252 -24.42 5.59 -12.21
C GLY A 252 -25.17 5.57 -10.87
N LYS A 253 -26.51 5.50 -10.87
CA LYS A 253 -27.30 5.43 -9.63
C LYS A 253 -27.12 4.08 -8.95
N LYS A 254 -27.24 4.11 -7.63
CA LYS A 254 -27.18 2.94 -6.77
C LYS A 254 -28.59 2.47 -6.44
N TRP A 255 -28.83 1.18 -6.61
CA TRP A 255 -30.09 0.49 -6.40
C TRP A 255 -29.90 -0.64 -5.40
N MET A 256 -30.93 -0.99 -4.62
CA MET A 256 -30.89 -2.23 -3.84
C MET A 256 -31.01 -3.42 -4.79
N ASP A 257 -30.26 -4.49 -4.50
CA ASP A 257 -30.20 -5.69 -5.35
C ASP A 257 -31.44 -6.59 -5.29
N ARG A 258 -32.43 -6.24 -4.45
CA ARG A 258 -33.67 -7.00 -4.24
C ARG A 258 -34.78 -6.12 -3.66
N ASN A 259 -36.01 -6.61 -3.78
CA ASN A 259 -37.19 -5.99 -3.18
C ASN A 259 -37.15 -6.07 -1.64
N LEU A 260 -37.70 -5.07 -0.96
CA LEU A 260 -37.85 -5.07 0.50
C LEU A 260 -38.65 -6.28 0.97
N GLY A 261 -38.22 -6.90 2.07
CA GLY A 261 -38.79 -8.14 2.59
C GLY A 261 -38.25 -9.41 1.92
N SER A 262 -37.52 -9.29 0.80
CA SER A 262 -36.85 -10.45 0.22
C SER A 262 -35.59 -10.83 1.00
N THR A 263 -35.36 -12.14 1.14
CA THR A 263 -34.17 -12.69 1.80
C THR A 263 -32.97 -12.84 0.86
N ARG A 264 -33.17 -12.78 -0.46
CA ARG A 264 -32.12 -12.99 -1.47
C ARG A 264 -32.38 -12.23 -2.78
N PRO A 265 -31.35 -11.92 -3.59
CA PRO A 265 -31.56 -11.38 -4.93
C PRO A 265 -32.35 -12.37 -5.80
N ALA A 266 -33.03 -11.82 -6.79
CA ALA A 266 -33.80 -12.62 -7.73
C ALA A 266 -32.89 -13.35 -8.73
N ASN A 267 -33.13 -14.66 -8.91
CA ASN A 267 -32.43 -15.47 -9.90
C ASN A 267 -33.07 -15.36 -11.29
N SER A 268 -34.35 -15.02 -11.35
CA SER A 268 -35.10 -14.71 -12.58
C SER A 268 -36.22 -13.72 -12.29
N LYS A 269 -36.79 -13.11 -13.33
CA LYS A 269 -37.96 -12.20 -13.21
C LYS A 269 -39.18 -12.85 -12.54
N SER A 270 -39.31 -14.18 -12.63
CA SER A 270 -40.43 -14.97 -12.11
C SER A 270 -40.11 -15.66 -10.78
N ASP A 271 -38.99 -15.32 -10.15
CA ASP A 271 -38.55 -15.92 -8.90
C ASP A 271 -39.40 -15.40 -7.74
N TYR A 272 -40.50 -16.10 -7.46
CA TYR A 272 -41.50 -15.66 -6.48
C TYR A 272 -40.95 -15.56 -5.05
N LEU A 273 -39.87 -16.27 -4.73
CA LEU A 273 -39.18 -16.18 -3.44
C LEU A 273 -38.41 -14.85 -3.29
N ALA A 274 -38.18 -14.14 -4.40
CA ALA A 274 -37.51 -12.84 -4.45
C ALA A 274 -38.47 -11.66 -4.63
N TYR A 275 -39.79 -11.88 -4.62
CA TYR A 275 -40.79 -10.83 -4.84
C TYR A 275 -40.87 -9.82 -3.70
N GLY A 276 -40.46 -10.21 -2.48
CA GLY A 276 -40.51 -9.37 -1.30
C GLY A 276 -41.93 -9.18 -0.76
N ASP A 277 -42.09 -8.17 0.06
CA ASP A 277 -43.34 -7.80 0.72
C ASP A 277 -44.30 -7.06 -0.22
N TYR A 278 -45.59 -7.11 0.09
CA TYR A 278 -46.69 -6.63 -0.76
C TYR A 278 -47.29 -5.32 -0.23
N PHE A 279 -46.67 -4.19 -0.59
CA PHE A 279 -47.04 -2.87 -0.07
C PHE A 279 -48.30 -2.27 -0.72
N GLN A 280 -49.11 -1.57 0.08
CA GLN A 280 -50.13 -0.65 -0.43
C GLN A 280 -49.51 0.70 -0.75
N TRP A 281 -49.75 1.21 -1.96
CA TRP A 281 -49.16 2.46 -2.40
C TRP A 281 -49.46 3.60 -1.43
N GLY A 282 -48.42 4.32 -1.01
CA GLY A 282 -48.53 5.44 -0.09
C GLY A 282 -48.69 5.07 1.38
N ARG A 283 -48.66 3.78 1.77
CA ARG A 283 -48.77 3.32 3.17
C ARG A 283 -47.41 2.93 3.76
N LEU A 284 -47.21 3.15 5.06
CA LEU A 284 -46.02 2.69 5.78
C LEU A 284 -46.02 1.17 5.95
N ALA A 285 -44.83 0.59 6.12
CA ALA A 285 -44.67 -0.79 6.56
C ALA A 285 -45.15 -0.94 8.02
N ASP A 286 -46.41 -1.30 8.23
CA ASP A 286 -47.03 -1.47 9.56
C ASP A 286 -47.41 -2.93 9.85
N GLY A 287 -47.08 -3.85 8.94
CA GLY A 287 -47.40 -5.27 9.02
C GLY A 287 -48.41 -5.72 7.97
N HIS A 288 -49.15 -4.80 7.33
CA HIS A 288 -50.09 -5.16 6.26
C HIS A 288 -49.39 -5.81 5.06
N GLN A 289 -48.14 -5.43 4.80
CA GLN A 289 -47.40 -5.83 3.61
C GLN A 289 -46.90 -7.27 3.66
N LYS A 290 -46.91 -7.90 4.83
CA LYS A 290 -46.35 -9.24 5.03
C LYS A 290 -47.20 -10.27 4.30
N VAL A 291 -46.55 -11.09 3.49
CA VAL A 291 -47.19 -12.10 2.65
C VAL A 291 -46.45 -13.43 2.73
N THR A 292 -47.20 -14.52 2.83
CA THR A 292 -46.69 -15.88 2.61
C THR A 292 -46.95 -16.25 1.15
N ARG A 293 -45.88 -16.63 0.43
CA ARG A 293 -45.99 -17.04 -0.99
C ARG A 293 -45.66 -18.50 -1.18
N THR A 294 -46.54 -19.22 -1.88
CA THR A 294 -46.32 -20.61 -2.32
C THR A 294 -46.03 -20.72 -3.82
N GLY A 295 -46.13 -19.60 -4.55
CA GLY A 295 -46.00 -19.52 -6.00
C GLY A 295 -46.00 -18.07 -6.50
N GLY A 296 -45.99 -17.91 -7.82
CA GLY A 296 -45.83 -16.61 -8.49
C GLY A 296 -47.13 -15.86 -8.78
N GLY A 297 -48.29 -16.50 -8.65
CA GLY A 297 -49.58 -15.86 -8.90
C GLY A 297 -50.16 -15.16 -7.67
N ASP A 298 -51.18 -14.32 -7.88
CA ASP A 298 -51.89 -13.66 -6.79
C ASP A 298 -52.64 -14.66 -5.89
N ALA A 299 -53.15 -15.74 -6.48
CA ALA A 299 -53.78 -16.84 -5.73
C ALA A 299 -52.80 -17.59 -4.81
N ASP A 300 -51.50 -17.47 -5.08
CA ASP A 300 -50.43 -18.10 -4.28
C ASP A 300 -49.90 -17.18 -3.17
N ALA A 301 -50.49 -16.00 -3.01
CA ALA A 301 -50.07 -14.97 -2.08
C ALA A 301 -51.13 -14.79 -0.98
N THR A 302 -50.80 -15.20 0.25
CA THR A 302 -51.70 -15.07 1.40
C THR A 302 -51.15 -14.04 2.37
N GLY A 303 -51.93 -12.99 2.66
CA GLY A 303 -51.56 -11.95 3.62
C GLY A 303 -51.42 -12.51 5.03
N VAL A 304 -50.29 -12.24 5.70
CA VAL A 304 -49.98 -12.78 7.03
C VAL A 304 -50.88 -12.18 8.10
N THR A 305 -51.19 -10.89 7.97
CA THR A 305 -52.03 -10.14 8.92
C THR A 305 -53.51 -10.19 8.54
N GLY A 306 -53.84 -10.90 7.46
CA GLY A 306 -55.18 -10.98 6.88
C GLY A 306 -55.57 -9.73 6.09
N MET A 307 -56.74 -9.81 5.46
CA MET A 307 -57.37 -8.73 4.70
C MET A 307 -58.59 -8.21 5.44
N THR A 308 -58.93 -6.95 5.24
CA THR A 308 -60.27 -6.44 5.57
C THR A 308 -61.24 -7.00 4.53
N SER A 309 -62.26 -7.76 4.94
CA SER A 309 -63.19 -8.36 3.99
C SER A 309 -64.00 -7.30 3.24
N VAL A 310 -64.31 -7.58 1.97
CA VAL A 310 -65.13 -6.75 1.05
C VAL A 310 -66.59 -6.61 1.52
N SER A 311 -66.96 -7.27 2.62
CA SER A 311 -68.28 -7.15 3.24
C SER A 311 -68.37 -5.84 4.00
N ALA A 312 -69.14 -4.91 3.42
CA ALA A 312 -69.39 -3.56 3.93
C ALA A 312 -69.70 -3.49 5.45
N PRO A 313 -69.38 -2.35 6.09
CA PRO A 313 -68.83 -1.13 5.48
C PRO A 313 -67.32 -1.26 5.27
N TYR A 314 -66.86 -0.97 4.04
CA TYR A 314 -65.47 -1.01 3.63
C TYR A 314 -64.54 -0.40 4.68
N GLU A 315 -63.47 -1.09 5.07
CA GLU A 315 -62.45 -0.51 5.97
C GLU A 315 -61.54 0.44 5.18
N THR A 316 -62.05 1.61 4.80
CA THR A 316 -61.21 2.71 4.29
C THR A 316 -60.59 3.48 5.46
N SER A 317 -59.39 4.04 5.27
CA SER A 317 -58.75 4.86 6.30
C SER A 317 -59.06 6.35 6.15
N GLY A 318 -59.49 7.00 7.24
CA GLY A 318 -59.64 8.46 7.30
C GLY A 318 -58.31 9.23 7.39
N THR A 319 -57.18 8.54 7.49
CA THR A 319 -55.85 9.12 7.74
C THR A 319 -54.78 8.45 6.88
N ASP A 320 -53.62 9.10 6.74
CA ASP A 320 -52.45 8.52 6.04
C ASP A 320 -51.77 7.37 6.79
N VAL A 321 -52.18 7.11 8.04
CA VAL A 321 -51.63 6.05 8.90
C VAL A 321 -52.80 5.30 9.53
N PRO A 322 -53.29 4.23 8.88
CA PRO A 322 -54.39 3.43 9.39
C PRO A 322 -54.10 2.87 10.79
N THR A 323 -55.15 2.73 11.61
CA THR A 323 -55.05 2.09 12.93
C THR A 323 -55.06 0.56 12.85
N THR A 324 -55.55 0.00 11.73
CA THR A 324 -55.55 -1.45 11.44
C THR A 324 -54.25 -1.85 10.74
N VAL A 325 -53.74 -3.04 11.02
CA VAL A 325 -52.57 -3.63 10.35
C VAL A 325 -52.95 -4.60 9.22
N LYS A 326 -54.25 -4.73 8.92
CA LYS A 326 -54.75 -5.56 7.83
C LYS A 326 -54.54 -4.88 6.47
N PHE A 327 -54.42 -5.70 5.42
CA PHE A 327 -54.44 -5.18 4.05
C PHE A 327 -55.82 -4.64 3.72
N ILE A 328 -55.90 -3.38 3.29
CA ILE A 328 -57.17 -2.70 2.98
C ILE A 328 -57.56 -3.01 1.54
N ILE A 329 -58.71 -3.64 1.35
CA ILE A 329 -59.29 -3.90 0.03
C ILE A 329 -60.51 -3.01 -0.15
N GLU A 330 -60.50 -2.14 -1.15
CA GLU A 330 -61.68 -1.38 -1.55
C GLU A 330 -62.51 -2.14 -2.59
N GLY A 331 -63.84 -1.97 -2.56
CA GLY A 331 -64.74 -2.48 -3.59
C GLY A 331 -65.06 -1.47 -4.70
N SER A 332 -64.34 -0.34 -4.76
CA SER A 332 -64.63 0.76 -5.70
C SER A 332 -63.66 0.79 -6.89
N LEU A 333 -63.95 1.64 -7.88
CA LEU A 333 -63.14 1.79 -9.10
C LEU A 333 -61.92 2.73 -8.93
N LEU A 334 -61.74 3.35 -7.76
CA LEU A 334 -60.78 4.45 -7.56
C LEU A 334 -59.40 4.01 -7.03
N GLN A 335 -59.23 2.75 -6.63
CA GLN A 335 -57.97 2.11 -6.22
C GLN A 335 -57.16 2.88 -5.13
N ASP A 336 -57.83 3.63 -4.25
CA ASP A 336 -57.20 4.37 -3.13
C ASP A 336 -57.82 3.96 -1.78
N TRP A 337 -57.00 3.36 -0.91
CA TRP A 337 -57.42 2.86 0.39
C TRP A 337 -57.83 3.96 1.40
N ARG A 338 -57.65 5.25 1.07
CA ARG A 338 -58.02 6.41 1.92
C ARG A 338 -59.47 6.88 1.68
N ASN A 339 -60.08 7.49 2.70
CA ASN A 339 -61.42 8.09 2.64
C ASN A 339 -61.43 9.49 3.31
N PRO A 340 -61.87 10.57 2.62
CA PRO A 340 -62.39 10.60 1.26
C PRO A 340 -61.32 10.20 0.23
N GLN A 341 -61.71 9.38 -0.74
CA GLN A 341 -60.83 8.97 -1.84
C GLN A 341 -60.44 10.23 -2.61
N ALA A 342 -59.14 10.52 -2.70
CA ALA A 342 -58.70 11.62 -3.54
C ALA A 342 -58.86 11.18 -5.00
N VAL A 343 -59.53 12.00 -5.82
CA VAL A 343 -59.41 11.92 -7.28
C VAL A 343 -57.93 12.21 -7.60
N VAL A 344 -57.15 11.16 -7.81
CA VAL A 344 -55.67 11.16 -7.99
C VAL A 344 -55.23 12.28 -8.96
N PRO A 345 -54.10 13.04 -8.77
CA PRO A 345 -52.97 12.90 -7.84
C PRO A 345 -52.39 14.25 -7.31
N THR A 346 -52.88 14.82 -6.21
CA THR A 346 -52.12 15.91 -5.51
C THR A 346 -51.80 15.60 -4.05
N SER A 347 -52.38 14.54 -3.50
CA SER A 347 -52.13 14.01 -2.14
C SER A 347 -51.23 12.77 -2.10
N SER A 348 -50.61 12.38 -3.21
CA SER A 348 -49.86 11.11 -3.39
C SER A 348 -48.35 11.22 -3.11
N ASN A 349 -47.90 12.29 -2.44
CA ASN A 349 -46.50 12.51 -2.12
C ASN A 349 -46.00 11.71 -0.89
N LEU A 350 -46.83 10.83 -0.33
CA LEU A 350 -46.54 10.08 0.89
C LEU A 350 -45.23 9.27 0.78
N TRP A 351 -44.89 8.77 -0.41
CA TRP A 351 -43.64 8.05 -0.68
C TRP A 351 -42.58 8.89 -1.40
N GLN A 352 -42.86 10.16 -1.71
CA GLN A 352 -41.99 10.96 -2.57
C GLN A 352 -40.80 11.53 -1.80
N GLY A 353 -39.60 11.26 -2.33
CA GLY A 353 -38.36 11.71 -1.73
C GLY A 353 -37.92 10.84 -0.54
N VAL A 354 -36.68 11.08 -0.11
CA VAL A 354 -36.08 10.37 1.04
C VAL A 354 -36.80 10.67 2.36
N ASN A 355 -37.44 11.84 2.46
CA ASN A 355 -38.20 12.30 3.61
C ASN A 355 -39.72 12.15 3.41
N GLY A 356 -40.17 11.33 2.45
CA GLY A 356 -41.59 11.05 2.26
C GLY A 356 -42.19 10.47 3.54
N LYS A 357 -43.32 11.01 3.99
CA LYS A 357 -43.98 10.66 5.27
C LYS A 357 -44.12 9.15 5.51
N ASN A 358 -44.45 8.42 4.44
CA ASN A 358 -44.68 6.99 4.46
C ASN A 358 -43.64 6.19 3.66
N ASN A 359 -42.49 6.78 3.33
CA ASN A 359 -41.43 6.10 2.56
C ASN A 359 -41.05 4.75 3.21
N PRO A 360 -41.31 3.61 2.55
CA PRO A 360 -41.01 2.29 3.11
C PRO A 360 -39.51 1.94 3.00
N CYS A 361 -38.75 2.72 2.24
CA CYS A 361 -37.32 2.47 2.07
C CYS A 361 -36.52 2.87 3.32
N PRO A 362 -35.36 2.24 3.54
CA PRO A 362 -34.44 2.60 4.62
C PRO A 362 -34.00 4.06 4.57
N ALA A 363 -33.51 4.58 5.69
CA ALA A 363 -32.99 5.93 5.77
C ALA A 363 -31.97 6.22 4.65
N GLY A 364 -32.17 7.33 3.92
CA GLY A 364 -31.35 7.71 2.76
C GLY A 364 -31.75 7.07 1.43
N TRP A 365 -32.67 6.11 1.44
CA TRP A 365 -33.21 5.46 0.26
C TRP A 365 -34.65 5.89 0.02
N ARG A 366 -35.10 5.78 -1.23
CA ARG A 366 -36.48 6.07 -1.61
C ARG A 366 -36.87 5.24 -2.81
N LEU A 367 -38.16 5.17 -3.08
CA LEU A 367 -38.61 4.62 -4.34
C LEU A 367 -38.15 5.50 -5.52
N PRO A 368 -37.92 4.90 -6.69
CA PRO A 368 -37.61 5.63 -7.91
C PRO A 368 -38.78 6.49 -8.42
N THR A 369 -38.47 7.60 -9.06
CA THR A 369 -39.43 8.40 -9.82
C THR A 369 -39.66 7.80 -11.20
N ALA A 370 -40.77 8.15 -11.86
CA ALA A 370 -41.02 7.73 -13.24
C ALA A 370 -39.90 8.16 -14.19
N GLN A 371 -39.34 9.36 -14.01
CA GLN A 371 -38.22 9.84 -14.82
C GLN A 371 -36.95 9.01 -14.60
N GLU A 372 -36.70 8.54 -13.38
CA GLU A 372 -35.54 7.69 -13.11
C GLU A 372 -35.67 6.33 -13.80
N TRP A 373 -36.86 5.73 -13.82
CA TRP A 373 -37.12 4.53 -14.60
C TRP A 373 -36.85 4.72 -16.09
N VAL A 374 -37.29 5.85 -16.65
CA VAL A 374 -37.01 6.21 -18.05
C VAL A 374 -35.51 6.38 -18.27
N ASN A 375 -34.80 7.07 -17.37
CA ASN A 375 -33.36 7.28 -17.47
C ASN A 375 -32.56 5.98 -17.34
N GLU A 376 -33.07 4.99 -16.63
CA GLU A 376 -32.49 3.64 -16.58
C GLU A 376 -32.69 2.85 -17.89
N THR A 377 -33.48 3.38 -18.84
CA THR A 377 -33.87 2.73 -20.11
C THR A 377 -34.56 1.39 -19.89
N ILE A 378 -35.42 1.31 -18.87
CA ILE A 378 -36.23 0.13 -18.59
C ILE A 378 -37.58 0.30 -19.29
N SER A 379 -37.82 -0.52 -20.30
CA SER A 379 -39.04 -0.46 -21.14
C SER A 379 -40.00 -1.62 -20.87
N ASN A 380 -39.52 -2.70 -20.26
CA ASN A 380 -40.29 -3.89 -19.92
C ASN A 380 -39.60 -4.69 -18.80
N ILE A 381 -40.23 -5.77 -18.36
CA ILE A 381 -39.71 -6.62 -17.28
C ILE A 381 -38.35 -7.26 -17.61
N GLU A 382 -38.07 -7.63 -18.88
CA GLU A 382 -36.77 -8.20 -19.26
C GLU A 382 -35.66 -7.18 -19.01
N THR A 383 -35.81 -5.99 -19.57
CA THR A 383 -34.83 -4.91 -19.41
C THR A 383 -34.68 -4.51 -17.95
N GLY A 384 -35.77 -4.55 -17.17
CA GLY A 384 -35.73 -4.28 -15.73
C GLY A 384 -34.96 -5.36 -14.96
N PHE A 385 -35.17 -6.64 -15.28
CA PHE A 385 -34.45 -7.73 -14.65
C PHE A 385 -32.96 -7.72 -15.02
N ASP A 386 -32.63 -7.54 -16.29
CA ASP A 386 -31.24 -7.53 -16.76
C ASP A 386 -30.41 -6.40 -16.12
N LYS A 387 -31.02 -5.22 -15.95
CA LYS A 387 -30.35 -4.04 -15.41
C LYS A 387 -30.33 -4.01 -13.88
N LEU A 388 -31.49 -4.23 -13.25
CA LEU A 388 -31.71 -3.97 -11.82
C LEU A 388 -32.29 -5.18 -11.07
N ARG A 389 -32.37 -6.36 -11.70
CA ARG A 389 -32.90 -7.60 -11.10
C ARG A 389 -34.35 -7.50 -10.60
N LEU A 390 -35.13 -6.65 -11.26
CA LEU A 390 -36.54 -6.44 -10.96
C LEU A 390 -37.38 -7.66 -11.33
N THR A 391 -38.14 -8.16 -10.37
CA THR A 391 -39.10 -9.25 -10.55
C THR A 391 -40.47 -8.73 -11.01
N TYR A 392 -41.41 -9.63 -11.34
CA TYR A 392 -42.76 -9.23 -11.74
C TYR A 392 -43.46 -8.31 -10.72
N THR A 393 -43.17 -8.43 -9.43
CA THR A 393 -43.72 -7.54 -8.39
C THR A 393 -42.92 -6.25 -8.19
N GLY A 394 -41.71 -6.17 -8.75
CA GLY A 394 -40.89 -4.96 -8.76
C GLY A 394 -41.15 -4.05 -9.97
N ALA A 395 -41.92 -4.51 -10.96
CA ALA A 395 -42.28 -3.71 -12.12
C ALA A 395 -43.35 -2.68 -11.78
N ARG A 396 -43.02 -1.39 -11.92
CA ARG A 396 -44.06 -0.35 -12.06
C ARG A 396 -44.55 -0.40 -13.49
N LEU A 397 -45.64 -1.11 -13.75
CA LEU A 397 -46.41 -0.86 -14.97
C LEU A 397 -46.95 0.56 -14.82
N GLY A 398 -46.34 1.51 -15.54
CA GLY A 398 -46.68 2.91 -15.47
C GLY A 398 -48.17 3.10 -15.66
N SER A 399 -48.82 3.69 -14.66
CA SER A 399 -50.08 4.39 -14.81
C SER A 399 -49.84 5.88 -14.71
#